data_AF-A0A9W2VNU2-F1
#
_entry.id   AF-A0A9W2VNU2-F1
#
_cell.length_a   1.000
_cell.length_b   1.000
_cell.length_c   1.000
_cell.angle_alpha   90.00
_cell.angle_beta   90.00
_cell.angle_gamma   90.00
#
_symmetry.space_group_name_H-M   'P 1'
#
loop_
_entity.id
_entity.type
_entity.pdbx_description
1 polymer ?
#
loop_
_entity_poly.entity_id
_entity_poly.type
_entity_poly.pdbx_seq_one_letter_code
_entity_poly.pdbx_strand_id
1 'polypeptide(L)'
;MEPAAARSLLLCALCLAMCRVGGASSDNHEWKKLIMVHHWPVTVCKDLLPEMKMYWPDVLHPLNHSHFWQHEWEKHGTCAAQVDTLNSQKRYFEGGLDLYQRLALNSMLQKLGIKPSINYYQISDIKDALASIYGVIPKVQCLPPESGEEVQTIGQIEVCFTKGLQLRNCTEPGEPEEPASRRPGAGGPGLEVCEDGPAFYPPPDETRKH
;
A
#
# COMPACT_ATOMS: atom_id res chain seq x y z
N MET A 1 15.11 4.49 16.52
CA MET A 1 14.01 5.47 16.49
C MET A 1 13.96 5.97 15.05
N GLU A 2 13.12 5.36 14.22
CA GLU A 2 13.07 5.62 12.77
C GLU A 2 12.40 6.98 12.49
N PRO A 3 12.91 7.79 11.54
CA PRO A 3 12.36 9.10 11.24
C PRO A 3 10.98 9.01 10.57
N ALA A 4 10.11 9.97 10.87
CA ALA A 4 8.72 9.99 10.38
C ALA A 4 8.57 9.90 8.84
N ALA A 5 9.56 10.31 8.03
CA ALA A 5 9.50 10.17 6.56
C ALA A 5 9.65 8.74 6.07
N ALA A 6 10.34 7.88 6.82
CA ALA A 6 10.39 6.47 6.49
C ALA A 6 8.99 5.84 6.59
N ARG A 7 8.07 6.43 7.37
CA ARG A 7 6.66 6.02 7.41
C ARG A 7 5.85 6.52 6.21
N SER A 8 6.28 7.58 5.53
CA SER A 8 5.53 8.23 4.45
C SER A 8 5.58 7.51 3.11
N LEU A 9 6.55 6.62 2.83
CA LEU A 9 6.69 5.99 1.52
C LEU A 9 5.93 4.66 1.32
N LEU A 10 5.28 4.12 2.35
CA LEU A 10 5.24 2.66 2.46
C LEU A 10 3.91 2.00 2.83
N LEU A 11 2.77 2.65 2.64
CA LEU A 11 1.52 2.17 3.24
C LEU A 11 0.38 1.79 2.29
N CYS A 12 0.61 1.78 0.97
CA CYS A 12 -0.43 1.33 0.02
C CYS A 12 -0.07 0.07 -0.80
N ALA A 13 0.96 -0.66 -0.38
CA ALA A 13 1.59 -1.69 -1.21
C ALA A 13 1.20 -3.14 -0.86
N LEU A 14 -0.04 -3.39 -0.42
CA LEU A 14 -0.47 -4.75 -0.09
C LEU A 14 -1.73 -5.25 -0.79
N CYS A 15 -2.34 -4.52 -1.75
CA CYS A 15 -3.74 -4.84 -2.06
C CYS A 15 -4.28 -4.73 -3.49
N LEU A 16 -3.50 -4.92 -4.56
CA LEU A 16 -4.05 -4.78 -5.93
C LEU A 16 -3.78 -5.91 -6.92
N ALA A 17 -3.67 -7.17 -6.49
CA ALA A 17 -3.57 -8.28 -7.44
C ALA A 17 -4.73 -9.30 -7.43
N MET A 18 -5.82 -9.08 -6.68
CA MET A 18 -6.75 -10.19 -6.37
C MET A 18 -8.21 -10.06 -6.79
N CYS A 19 -8.66 -8.95 -7.38
CA CYS A 19 -10.06 -8.83 -7.78
C CYS A 19 -10.22 -8.55 -9.29
N ARG A 20 -10.46 -9.61 -10.08
CA ARG A 20 -11.30 -9.48 -11.29
C ARG A 20 -12.75 -9.62 -10.83
N VAL A 21 -13.54 -8.56 -11.02
CA VAL A 21 -14.99 -8.59 -10.79
C VAL A 21 -15.60 -9.48 -11.87
N GLY A 22 -16.02 -10.68 -11.51
CA GLY A 22 -16.88 -11.55 -12.30
C GLY A 22 -18.07 -11.98 -11.46
N GLY A 23 -19.24 -11.41 -11.74
CA GLY A 23 -20.47 -11.74 -11.03
C GLY A 23 -21.03 -13.11 -11.42
N ALA A 24 -21.74 -13.75 -10.48
CA ALA A 24 -22.80 -14.70 -10.77
C ALA A 24 -23.77 -14.76 -9.58
N SER A 25 -25.05 -14.53 -9.87
CA SER A 25 -26.21 -14.76 -9.01
C SER A 25 -26.61 -16.24 -9.06
N SER A 26 -27.02 -16.84 -7.92
CA SER A 26 -28.21 -17.71 -7.83
C SER A 26 -28.42 -18.24 -6.39
N ASP A 27 -29.50 -17.74 -5.81
CA ASP A 27 -30.56 -18.41 -5.04
C ASP A 27 -30.33 -19.24 -3.75
N ASN A 28 -31.04 -18.71 -2.75
CA ASN A 28 -31.91 -19.38 -1.77
C ASN A 28 -31.27 -20.15 -0.61
N HIS A 29 -30.98 -19.42 0.47
CA HIS A 29 -31.20 -19.91 1.82
C HIS A 29 -31.85 -18.83 2.69
N GLU A 30 -33.03 -19.15 3.20
CA GLU A 30 -33.83 -18.36 4.13
C GLU A 30 -33.10 -18.22 5.48
N TRP A 31 -32.37 -17.12 5.66
CA TRP A 31 -31.86 -16.72 6.97
C TRP A 31 -32.85 -15.75 7.61
N LYS A 32 -33.74 -16.24 8.49
CA LYS A 32 -34.59 -15.37 9.32
C LYS A 32 -33.73 -14.68 10.38
N LYS A 33 -33.14 -13.55 9.98
CA LYS A 33 -32.51 -12.53 10.82
C LYS A 33 -31.35 -13.05 11.71
N LEU A 34 -30.14 -12.95 11.18
CA LEU A 34 -28.94 -12.79 12.01
C LEU A 34 -28.63 -11.28 12.08
N ILE A 35 -29.05 -10.61 13.16
CA ILE A 35 -28.59 -9.25 13.44
C ILE A 35 -27.24 -9.40 14.14
N MET A 36 -26.16 -9.56 13.37
CA MET A 36 -24.84 -9.21 13.87
C MET A 36 -24.67 -7.73 13.62
N VAL A 37 -24.85 -6.92 14.67
CA VAL A 37 -24.37 -5.54 14.66
C VAL A 37 -22.84 -5.60 14.69
N HIS A 38 -22.23 -5.96 13.56
CA HIS A 38 -20.80 -5.75 13.32
C HIS A 38 -20.61 -4.25 13.08
N HIS A 39 -20.71 -3.47 14.14
CA HIS A 39 -19.91 -2.25 14.18
C HIS A 39 -18.47 -2.74 14.04
N TRP A 40 -17.70 -2.19 13.08
CA TRP A 40 -16.27 -2.43 12.94
C TRP A 40 -15.62 -2.44 14.32
N PRO A 41 -15.25 -3.60 14.87
CA PRO A 41 -14.81 -3.57 16.22
C PRO A 41 -13.30 -3.63 16.16
N VAL A 42 -12.73 -2.57 16.71
CA VAL A 42 -11.44 -2.54 17.39
C VAL A 42 -11.13 -3.89 18.07
N THR A 43 -12.13 -4.68 18.50
CA THR A 43 -11.98 -6.00 19.16
C THR A 43 -11.32 -7.11 18.33
N VAL A 44 -11.52 -7.23 17.01
CA VAL A 44 -10.94 -8.36 16.24
C VAL A 44 -9.42 -8.23 16.11
N CYS A 45 -8.94 -6.98 16.12
CA CYS A 45 -7.53 -6.64 15.97
C CYS A 45 -6.96 -5.95 17.22
N LYS A 46 -7.61 -6.09 18.40
CA LYS A 46 -7.21 -5.40 19.64
C LYS A 46 -5.73 -5.58 19.96
N ASP A 47 -5.25 -6.81 19.79
CA ASP A 47 -3.86 -7.20 20.06
C ASP A 47 -2.89 -6.63 19.00
N LEU A 48 -3.38 -6.35 17.79
CA LEU A 48 -2.58 -5.80 16.69
C LEU A 48 -2.55 -4.26 16.70
N LEU A 49 -3.43 -3.60 17.46
CA LEU A 49 -3.53 -2.13 17.47
C LEU A 49 -2.20 -1.41 17.70
N PRO A 50 -1.30 -1.84 18.60
CA PRO A 50 -0.01 -1.19 18.76
C PRO A 50 0.83 -1.22 17.48
N GLU A 51 0.88 -2.38 16.81
CA GLU A 51 1.61 -2.56 15.56
C GLU A 51 0.94 -1.83 14.40
N MET A 52 -0.39 -1.90 14.28
CA MET A 52 -1.14 -1.18 13.24
C MET A 52 -0.98 0.34 13.37
N LYS A 53 -1.02 0.89 14.59
CA LYS A 53 -0.76 2.33 14.80
C LYS A 53 0.67 2.73 14.41
N MET A 54 1.63 1.83 14.60
CA MET A 54 3.04 2.11 14.34
C MET A 54 3.42 1.94 12.88
N TYR A 55 2.92 0.88 12.23
CA TYR A 55 3.35 0.40 10.92
C TYR A 55 2.27 0.43 9.85
N TRP A 56 1.02 0.77 10.20
CA TRP A 56 -0.05 1.02 9.24
C TRP A 56 -0.92 2.23 9.60
N PRO A 57 -0.34 3.40 9.94
CA PRO A 57 -1.10 4.60 10.27
C PRO A 57 -1.90 5.15 9.08
N ASP A 58 -2.93 5.94 9.37
CA ASP A 58 -3.54 6.83 8.39
C ASP A 58 -2.68 8.09 8.37
N VAL A 59 -1.91 8.26 7.28
CA VAL A 59 -0.99 9.39 7.12
C VAL A 59 -1.71 10.66 6.67
N LEU A 60 -2.93 10.55 6.15
CA LEU A 60 -3.76 11.68 5.70
C LEU A 60 -4.65 12.18 6.84
N HIS A 61 -5.18 11.28 7.67
CA HIS A 61 -6.04 11.61 8.81
C HIS A 61 -5.55 10.92 10.10
N PRO A 62 -4.49 11.44 10.75
CA PRO A 62 -3.85 10.79 11.91
C PRO A 62 -4.76 10.56 13.12
N LEU A 63 -5.89 11.26 13.20
CA LEU A 63 -6.86 11.10 14.30
C LEU A 63 -7.88 9.99 14.05
N ASN A 64 -7.93 9.39 12.84
CA ASN A 64 -9.02 8.48 12.44
C ASN A 64 -8.55 7.14 11.87
N HIS A 65 -7.56 6.52 12.52
CA HIS A 65 -7.00 5.22 12.12
C HIS A 65 -8.04 4.11 11.93
N SER A 66 -9.05 4.03 12.80
CA SER A 66 -10.04 2.94 12.77
C SER A 66 -10.87 2.94 11.48
N HIS A 67 -11.24 4.12 10.97
CA HIS A 67 -11.99 4.24 9.72
C HIS A 67 -11.13 3.87 8.51
N PHE A 68 -9.84 4.25 8.53
CA PHE A 68 -8.89 3.84 7.49
C PHE A 68 -8.74 2.32 7.42
N TRP A 69 -8.52 1.64 8.54
CA TRP A 69 -8.43 0.17 8.52
C TRP A 69 -9.75 -0.50 8.13
N GLN A 70 -10.88 0.10 8.50
CA GLN A 70 -12.19 -0.36 8.02
C GLN A 70 -12.27 -0.31 6.50
N HIS A 71 -11.89 0.82 5.91
CA HIS A 71 -11.84 0.99 4.46
C HIS A 71 -10.95 -0.07 3.79
N GLU A 72 -9.74 -0.28 4.30
CA GLU A 72 -8.80 -1.26 3.76
C GLU A 72 -9.35 -2.69 3.78
N TRP A 73 -10.01 -3.09 4.87
CA TRP A 73 -10.64 -4.40 4.93
C TRP A 73 -11.82 -4.52 3.96
N GLU A 74 -12.75 -3.58 3.99
CA GLU A 74 -13.97 -3.64 3.17
C GLU A 74 -13.64 -3.66 1.68
N LYS A 75 -12.69 -2.81 1.26
CA LYS A 75 -12.30 -2.66 -0.15
C LYS A 75 -11.37 -3.76 -0.63
N HIS A 76 -10.44 -4.21 0.20
CA HIS A 76 -9.37 -5.13 -0.23
C HIS A 76 -9.31 -6.43 0.55
N GLY A 77 -9.41 -6.36 1.88
CA GLY A 77 -9.35 -7.53 2.75
C GLY A 77 -10.44 -8.58 2.49
N THR A 78 -11.66 -8.15 2.16
CA THR A 78 -12.77 -9.06 1.80
C THR A 78 -12.46 -9.90 0.56
N CYS A 79 -11.72 -9.35 -0.40
CA CYS A 79 -11.23 -10.08 -1.57
C CYS A 79 -10.05 -11.00 -1.20
N ALA A 80 -9.08 -10.48 -0.45
CA ALA A 80 -7.94 -11.26 0.02
C ALA A 80 -8.35 -12.47 0.87
N ALA A 81 -9.50 -12.38 1.55
CA ALA A 81 -10.04 -13.46 2.37
C ALA A 81 -10.43 -14.74 1.60
N GLN A 82 -10.41 -14.71 0.26
CA GLN A 82 -10.49 -15.92 -0.57
C GLN A 82 -9.23 -16.80 -0.49
N VAL A 83 -8.12 -16.26 0.02
CA VAL A 83 -6.88 -17.00 0.26
C VAL A 83 -6.89 -17.52 1.70
N ASP A 84 -6.68 -18.83 1.88
CA ASP A 84 -6.77 -19.49 3.19
C ASP A 84 -5.90 -18.85 4.28
N THR A 85 -4.72 -18.34 3.91
CA THR A 85 -3.81 -17.67 4.85
C THR A 85 -4.28 -16.28 5.29
N LEU A 86 -5.18 -15.65 4.53
CA LEU A 86 -5.72 -14.30 4.79
C LEU A 86 -7.24 -14.30 5.05
N ASN A 87 -7.85 -15.47 5.24
CA ASN A 87 -9.30 -15.70 5.25
C ASN A 87 -10.09 -15.14 6.45
N SER A 88 -9.53 -14.19 7.19
CA SER A 88 -10.24 -13.42 8.21
C SER A 88 -9.59 -12.05 8.36
N GLN A 89 -10.34 -11.11 8.95
CA GLN A 89 -9.84 -9.76 9.21
C GLN A 89 -8.53 -9.76 10.00
N LYS A 90 -8.45 -10.54 11.09
CA LYS A 90 -7.22 -10.67 11.89
C LYS A 90 -6.06 -11.18 11.06
N ARG A 91 -6.26 -12.27 10.30
CA ARG A 91 -5.21 -12.86 9.43
C ARG A 91 -4.75 -11.92 8.32
N TYR A 92 -5.67 -11.14 7.75
CA TYR A 92 -5.34 -10.13 6.75
C TYR A 92 -4.40 -9.07 7.30
N PHE A 93 -4.72 -8.49 8.47
CA PHE A 93 -3.86 -7.48 9.09
C PHE A 93 -2.55 -8.06 9.62
N GLU A 94 -2.56 -9.25 10.24
CA GLU A 94 -1.33 -9.95 10.65
C GLU A 94 -0.43 -10.25 9.45
N GLY A 95 -0.99 -10.77 8.37
CA GLY A 95 -0.24 -11.06 7.14
C GLY A 95 0.36 -9.81 6.51
N GLY A 96 -0.38 -8.69 6.52
CA GLY A 96 0.14 -7.42 6.04
C GLY A 96 1.29 -6.87 6.89
N LEU A 97 1.17 -6.93 8.21
CA LEU A 97 2.24 -6.53 9.14
C LEU A 97 3.49 -7.42 9.00
N ASP A 98 3.32 -8.74 8.89
CA ASP A 98 4.41 -9.69 8.66
C ASP A 98 5.13 -9.42 7.33
N LEU A 99 4.38 -9.16 6.25
CA LEU A 99 4.97 -8.78 4.95
C LEU A 99 5.75 -7.47 5.04
N TYR A 100 5.21 -6.45 5.71
CA TYR A 100 5.90 -5.18 5.93
C TYR A 100 7.24 -5.37 6.67
N GLN A 101 7.23 -6.16 7.75
CA GLN A 101 8.44 -6.45 8.54
C GLN A 101 9.48 -7.23 7.73
N ARG A 102 9.04 -8.22 6.93
CA ARG A 102 9.94 -9.03 6.08
C ARG A 102 10.56 -8.24 4.94
N LEU A 103 9.80 -7.35 4.31
CA LEU A 103 10.31 -6.47 3.27
C LEU A 103 11.38 -5.52 3.82
N ALA A 104 11.15 -4.98 5.02
CA ALA A 104 12.05 -4.02 5.67
C ALA A 104 12.48 -2.88 4.74
N LEU A 105 11.56 -2.42 3.88
CA LEU A 105 11.88 -1.56 2.73
C LEU A 105 12.63 -0.29 3.13
N ASN A 106 12.26 0.34 4.24
CA ASN A 106 12.96 1.50 4.77
C ASN A 106 14.44 1.23 5.04
N SER A 107 14.74 0.17 5.79
CA SER A 107 16.11 -0.21 6.12
C SER A 107 16.89 -0.58 4.87
N MET A 108 16.24 -1.22 3.89
CA MET A 108 16.84 -1.57 2.61
C MET A 108 17.17 -0.34 1.76
N LEU A 109 16.24 0.61 1.62
CA LEU A 109 16.48 1.88 0.93
C LEU A 109 17.62 2.66 1.59
N GLN A 110 17.61 2.78 2.92
CA GLN A 110 18.68 3.43 3.67
C GLN A 110 20.05 2.76 3.43
N LYS A 111 20.11 1.42 3.41
CA LYS A 111 21.34 0.66 3.14
C LYS A 111 21.88 0.91 1.73
N LEU A 112 21.00 1.18 0.76
CA LEU A 112 21.36 1.59 -0.60
C LEU A 112 21.72 3.07 -0.73
N GLY A 113 21.62 3.84 0.36
CA GLY A 113 21.81 5.29 0.34
C GLY A 113 20.62 6.08 -0.22
N ILE A 114 19.50 5.42 -0.52
CA ILE A 114 18.26 6.07 -0.96
C ILE A 114 17.52 6.56 0.28
N LYS A 115 17.67 7.84 0.57
CA LYS A 115 17.08 8.51 1.73
C LYS A 115 16.39 9.81 1.31
N PRO A 116 15.43 10.30 2.10
CA PRO A 116 14.83 11.60 1.84
C PRO A 116 15.91 12.68 1.73
N SER A 117 15.85 13.50 0.69
CA SER A 117 16.92 14.42 0.31
C SER A 117 16.38 15.62 -0.45
N ILE A 118 17.08 16.75 -0.35
CA ILE A 118 16.82 17.92 -1.21
C ILE A 118 17.29 17.70 -2.65
N ASN A 119 18.18 16.73 -2.88
CA ASN A 119 18.65 16.37 -4.21
C ASN A 119 17.71 15.35 -4.86
N TYR A 120 17.60 15.42 -6.18
CA TYR A 120 16.80 14.48 -6.97
C TYR A 120 17.51 13.14 -7.16
N TYR A 121 16.71 12.09 -7.29
CA TYR A 121 17.15 10.76 -7.70
C TYR A 121 16.73 10.50 -9.13
N GLN A 122 17.47 9.65 -9.86
CA GLN A 122 16.92 9.07 -11.08
C GLN A 122 16.02 7.90 -10.72
N ILE A 123 14.83 7.87 -11.31
CA ILE A 123 13.86 6.79 -11.08
C ILE A 123 14.42 5.42 -11.50
N SER A 124 15.27 5.37 -12.54
CA SER A 124 15.98 4.15 -12.94
C SER A 124 16.84 3.59 -11.81
N ASP A 125 17.60 4.44 -11.11
CA ASP A 125 18.50 4.01 -10.04
C ASP A 125 17.72 3.42 -8.87
N ILE A 126 16.55 3.98 -8.56
CA ILE A 126 15.65 3.45 -7.54
C ILE A 126 15.07 2.10 -7.97
N LYS A 127 14.55 2.00 -9.19
CA LYS A 127 14.00 0.75 -9.74
C LYS A 127 15.05 -0.37 -9.73
N ASP A 128 16.27 -0.08 -10.19
CA ASP A 128 17.38 -1.04 -10.23
C ASP A 128 17.83 -1.48 -8.84
N ALA A 129 17.92 -0.53 -7.90
CA ALA A 129 18.32 -0.84 -6.53
C ALA A 129 17.28 -1.71 -5.81
N LEU A 130 15.98 -1.44 -6.03
CA LEU A 130 14.89 -2.28 -5.54
C LEU A 130 14.92 -3.68 -6.16
N ALA A 131 15.15 -3.76 -7.48
CA ALA A 131 15.26 -5.03 -8.19
C ALA A 131 16.42 -5.89 -7.69
N SER A 132 17.56 -5.27 -7.39
CA SER A 132 18.74 -5.93 -6.82
C SER A 132 18.46 -6.57 -5.44
N ILE A 133 17.64 -5.93 -4.61
CA ILE A 133 17.32 -6.43 -3.26
C ILE A 133 16.23 -7.51 -3.28
N TYR A 134 15.17 -7.30 -4.05
CA TYR A 134 13.98 -8.16 -3.99
C TYR A 134 13.95 -9.25 -5.07
N GLY A 135 14.82 -9.17 -6.08
CA GLY A 135 14.81 -10.10 -7.22
C GLY A 135 13.57 -9.97 -8.11
N VAL A 136 12.75 -8.94 -7.89
CA VAL A 136 11.55 -8.57 -8.64
C VAL A 136 11.52 -7.06 -8.80
N ILE A 137 10.72 -6.53 -9.73
CA ILE A 137 10.61 -5.10 -10.00
C ILE A 137 9.34 -4.54 -9.34
N PRO A 138 9.44 -3.79 -8.22
CA PRO A 138 8.32 -3.05 -7.65
C PRO A 138 7.88 -1.90 -8.57
N LYS A 139 6.62 -1.49 -8.46
CA LYS A 139 6.13 -0.25 -9.11
C LYS A 139 6.47 0.94 -8.22
N VAL A 140 7.17 1.93 -8.76
CA VAL A 140 7.38 3.21 -8.10
C VAL A 140 6.35 4.19 -8.65
N GLN A 141 5.61 4.83 -7.75
CA GLN A 141 4.56 5.77 -8.08
C GLN A 141 4.85 7.17 -7.53
N CYS A 142 4.56 8.16 -8.36
CA CYS A 142 4.87 9.56 -8.14
C CYS A 142 3.62 10.42 -8.24
N LEU A 143 3.63 11.52 -7.51
CA LEU A 143 2.76 12.65 -7.82
C LEU A 143 3.39 13.43 -8.99
N PRO A 144 2.58 13.82 -9.99
CA PRO A 144 3.07 14.70 -11.05
C PRO A 144 3.49 16.06 -10.46
N PRO A 145 4.41 16.79 -11.12
CA PRO A 145 4.82 18.11 -10.66
C PRO A 145 3.62 19.07 -10.59
N GLU A 146 3.47 19.78 -9.48
CA GLU A 146 2.51 20.89 -9.36
C GLU A 146 3.06 22.18 -9.98
N SER A 147 2.23 23.23 -10.08
CA SER A 147 2.62 24.51 -10.68
C SER A 147 3.81 25.14 -9.95
N GLY A 148 4.98 25.14 -10.59
CA GLY A 148 6.23 25.68 -10.04
C GLY A 148 7.23 24.61 -9.60
N GLU A 149 6.85 23.33 -9.66
CA GLU A 149 7.75 22.19 -9.48
C GLU A 149 8.31 21.73 -10.83
N GLU A 150 9.58 21.33 -10.85
CA GLU A 150 10.25 20.90 -12.08
C GLU A 150 10.22 19.38 -12.28
N VAL A 151 10.00 18.62 -11.21
CA VAL A 151 10.13 17.16 -11.19
C VAL A 151 8.99 16.51 -10.43
N GLN A 152 8.70 15.27 -10.78
CA GLN A 152 7.73 14.43 -10.09
C GLN A 152 8.19 14.10 -8.66
N THR A 153 7.26 13.81 -7.76
CA THR A 153 7.56 13.51 -6.35
C THR A 153 7.23 12.06 -6.01
N ILE A 154 8.18 11.30 -5.49
CA ILE A 154 7.96 9.89 -5.10
C ILE A 154 6.96 9.84 -3.95
N GLY A 155 5.87 9.10 -4.14
CA GLY A 155 4.81 8.96 -3.13
C GLY A 155 4.59 7.54 -2.64
N GLN A 156 4.80 6.53 -3.48
CA GLN A 156 4.50 5.13 -3.13
C GLN A 156 5.39 4.14 -3.86
N ILE A 157 5.78 3.07 -3.16
CA ILE A 157 6.42 1.90 -3.76
C ILE A 157 5.50 0.70 -3.54
N GLU A 158 5.02 0.10 -4.63
CA GLU A 158 4.12 -1.06 -4.62
C GLU A 158 4.90 -2.35 -4.94
N VAL A 159 4.85 -3.32 -4.02
CA VAL A 159 5.49 -4.63 -4.15
C VAL A 159 4.42 -5.70 -4.31
N CYS A 160 4.59 -6.58 -5.30
CA CYS A 160 3.59 -7.60 -5.63
C CYS A 160 3.94 -8.97 -5.09
N PHE A 161 2.89 -9.69 -4.72
CA PHE A 161 2.98 -11.05 -4.20
C PHE A 161 2.08 -12.00 -4.99
N THR A 162 2.45 -13.27 -5.01
CA THR A 162 1.55 -14.36 -5.38
C THR A 162 0.50 -14.58 -4.29
N LYS A 163 -0.54 -15.39 -4.57
CA LYS A 163 -1.50 -15.82 -3.54
C LYS A 163 -0.83 -16.53 -2.35
N GLY A 164 0.31 -17.18 -2.60
CA GLY A 164 1.14 -17.81 -1.56
C GLY A 164 2.06 -16.84 -0.80
N LEU A 165 1.86 -15.52 -0.95
CA LEU A 165 2.64 -14.46 -0.31
C LEU A 165 4.13 -14.46 -0.65
N GLN A 166 4.48 -14.98 -1.83
CA GLN A 166 5.84 -14.93 -2.38
C GLN A 166 5.99 -13.75 -3.32
N LEU A 167 7.12 -13.06 -3.27
CA LEU A 167 7.44 -11.93 -4.16
C LEU A 167 7.28 -12.31 -5.64
N ARG A 168 6.71 -11.40 -6.42
CA ARG A 168 6.59 -11.50 -7.88
C ARG A 168 6.67 -10.12 -8.54
N ASN A 169 6.96 -10.09 -9.83
CA ASN A 169 6.80 -8.88 -10.64
C ASN A 169 5.32 -8.44 -10.66
N CYS A 170 5.10 -7.11 -10.66
CA CYS A 170 3.77 -6.52 -10.65
C CYS A 170 3.07 -6.48 -12.02
N THR A 171 3.72 -6.96 -13.07
CA THR A 171 3.19 -7.00 -14.43
C THR A 171 3.14 -8.46 -14.88
N GLU A 172 1.97 -8.92 -15.32
CA GLU A 172 1.87 -10.21 -16.00
C GLU A 172 2.20 -10.04 -17.49
N PRO A 173 2.96 -10.96 -18.12
CA PRO A 173 3.11 -10.96 -19.57
C PRO A 173 1.73 -11.10 -20.23
N GLY A 174 1.20 -10.01 -20.79
CA GLY A 174 -0.07 -10.00 -21.55
C GLY A 174 -1.28 -9.35 -20.88
N GLU A 175 -1.17 -8.72 -19.72
CA GLU A 175 -2.24 -7.87 -19.20
C GLU A 175 -2.17 -6.46 -19.84
N PRO A 176 -3.27 -5.96 -20.44
CA PRO A 176 -3.35 -4.57 -20.88
C PRO A 176 -3.14 -3.64 -19.67
N GLU A 177 -2.35 -2.58 -19.83
CA GLU A 177 -2.28 -1.54 -18.81
C GLU A 177 -3.71 -1.02 -18.53
N GLU A 178 -4.13 -1.07 -17.26
CA GLU A 178 -5.44 -0.56 -16.87
C GLU A 178 -5.54 0.93 -17.24
N PRO A 179 -6.53 1.35 -18.04
CA PRO A 179 -6.68 2.74 -18.42
C PRO A 179 -6.81 3.61 -17.17
N ALA A 180 -6.05 4.71 -17.10
CA ALA A 180 -6.08 5.69 -16.01
C ALA A 180 -7.51 6.15 -15.62
N SER A 181 -8.45 6.09 -16.57
CA SER A 181 -9.87 6.41 -16.41
C SER A 181 -10.66 5.48 -15.48
N ARG A 182 -10.16 4.30 -15.08
CA ARG A 182 -10.92 3.31 -14.29
C ARG A 182 -10.63 3.34 -12.78
N ARG A 183 -9.77 4.24 -12.30
CA ARG A 183 -9.46 4.37 -10.87
C ARG A 183 -10.60 5.09 -10.13
N PRO A 184 -11.36 4.43 -9.24
CA PRO A 184 -12.42 5.10 -8.49
C PRO A 184 -11.83 5.78 -7.25
N GLY A 185 -11.90 7.12 -7.17
CA GLY A 185 -11.51 7.89 -5.98
C GLY A 185 -11.20 9.37 -6.25
N ALA A 186 -12.23 10.20 -6.15
CA ALA A 186 -12.33 11.65 -6.31
C ALA A 186 -11.13 12.56 -5.89
N GLY A 187 -10.80 13.53 -6.76
CA GLY A 187 -10.61 14.92 -6.33
C GLY A 187 -9.20 15.43 -6.00
N GLY A 188 -8.14 14.91 -6.63
CA GLY A 188 -6.77 15.47 -6.58
C GLY A 188 -5.86 14.80 -7.61
N PRO A 189 -4.64 15.32 -7.90
CA PRO A 189 -3.68 14.60 -8.73
C PRO A 189 -3.31 13.29 -8.01
N GLY A 190 -3.79 12.17 -8.55
CA GLY A 190 -3.51 10.85 -7.98
C GLY A 190 -2.07 10.44 -8.22
N LEU A 191 -1.59 9.43 -7.47
CA LEU A 191 -0.30 8.80 -7.72
C LEU A 191 -0.30 8.09 -9.07
N GLU A 192 0.68 8.35 -9.92
CA GLU A 192 0.88 7.72 -11.23
C GLU A 192 2.17 6.90 -11.23
N VAL A 193 2.38 6.03 -12.23
CA VAL A 193 3.69 5.35 -12.34
C VAL A 193 4.74 6.41 -12.63
N CYS A 194 5.86 6.40 -11.89
CA CYS A 194 6.89 7.39 -12.10
C CYS A 194 7.50 7.26 -13.50
N GLU A 195 7.55 8.38 -14.22
CA GLU A 195 8.27 8.50 -15.49
C GLU A 195 9.77 8.31 -15.26
N ASP A 196 10.49 7.80 -16.26
CA ASP A 196 11.94 7.73 -16.17
C ASP A 196 12.53 9.16 -16.20
N GLY A 197 13.48 9.43 -15.31
CA GLY A 197 14.07 10.76 -15.13
C GLY A 197 14.15 11.16 -13.66
N PRO A 198 14.40 12.46 -13.38
CA PRO A 198 14.59 12.94 -12.03
C PRO A 198 13.27 12.91 -11.26
N ALA A 199 13.37 12.54 -9.98
CA ALA A 199 12.27 12.60 -9.04
C ALA A 199 12.74 13.08 -7.67
N PHE A 200 11.85 13.82 -7.00
CA PHE A 200 12.06 14.32 -5.66
C PHE A 200 11.61 13.28 -4.62
N TYR A 201 12.48 13.01 -3.64
CA TYR A 201 12.15 12.20 -2.47
C TYR A 201 12.18 13.09 -1.22
N PRO A 202 11.03 13.67 -0.81
CA PRO A 202 10.97 14.75 0.17
C PRO A 202 11.39 14.31 1.58
N PRO A 203 12.28 15.07 2.25
CA PRO A 203 12.49 14.97 3.70
C PRO A 203 11.18 15.08 4.49
N PRO A 204 11.07 14.43 5.65
CA PRO A 204 9.89 14.58 6.49
C PRO A 204 9.76 16.02 6.96
N ASP A 205 8.54 16.50 6.96
CA ASP A 205 8.18 17.78 7.54
C ASP A 205 8.43 17.77 9.05
N GLU A 206 9.45 18.49 9.50
CA GLU A 206 9.89 18.58 10.90
C GLU A 206 8.78 19.07 11.85
N THR A 207 7.73 19.70 11.31
CA THR A 207 6.60 20.28 12.06
C THR A 207 5.53 19.28 12.49
N ARG A 208 5.55 18.03 12.00
CA ARG A 208 4.57 16.97 12.32
C ARG A 208 5.08 15.97 13.38
N LYS A 209 5.89 16.44 14.34
CA LYS A 209 6.37 15.65 15.49
C LYS A 209 5.57 15.98 16.76
N HIS A 210 4.27 15.73 16.78
CA HIS A 210 3.44 15.83 17.99
C HIS A 210 2.53 14.62 18.15
#